data_AF-A0AA36ME37-F1
#
_entry.id   AF-A0AA36ME37-F1
#
_cell.length_a   1.000
_cell.length_b   1.000
_cell.length_c   1.000
_cell.angle_alpha   90.00
_cell.angle_beta   90.00
_cell.angle_gamma   90.00
#
_symmetry.space_group_name_H-M   'P 1'
#
loop_
_entity.id
_entity.type
_entity.pdbx_description
1 polymer ?
#
loop_
_entity_poly.entity_id
_entity_poly.type
_entity_poly.pdbx_seq_one_letter_code
_entity_poly.pdbx_strand_id
1 'polypeptide(L)'
;MGGYPNPRDCSKCICPDGYGGRLCDEKPSGCGKVYRAKSKVQILEQDFGESGEESDDFTKCTFWIKADKGRKIEMRLKDAVAEVTSDSGCVFCGSRNQTLERSAPNGLQILHKQGGEDKVFVSKTDTVPVILYRSMGMVMATLEYRMSMF
;
A
#
# COMPACT_ATOMS: atom_id res chain seq x y z
N MET A 1 7.31 -13.79 6.73
CA MET A 1 6.65 -12.56 7.20
C MET A 1 7.12 -12.27 8.62
N GLY A 2 7.14 -11.00 9.02
CA GLY A 2 7.69 -10.54 10.31
C GLY A 2 6.66 -9.80 11.14
N GLY A 3 6.00 -10.52 12.05
CA GLY A 3 5.28 -10.00 13.21
C GLY A 3 5.91 -10.55 14.49
N TYR A 4 5.56 -10.00 15.64
CA TYR A 4 6.05 -10.48 16.93
C TYR A 4 4.89 -10.98 17.81
N PRO A 5 5.10 -11.97 18.69
CA PRO A 5 4.05 -12.46 19.57
C PRO A 5 3.44 -11.33 20.39
N ASN A 6 2.11 -11.30 20.50
CA ASN A 6 1.45 -10.30 21.33
C ASN A 6 1.75 -10.57 22.82
N PRO A 7 2.29 -9.59 23.58
CA PRO A 7 2.66 -9.79 24.98
C PRO A 7 1.48 -10.15 25.90
N ARG A 8 0.25 -9.77 25.53
CA ARG A 8 -0.97 -10.09 26.31
C ARG A 8 -1.63 -11.39 25.89
N ASP A 9 -1.27 -11.93 24.72
CA ASP A 9 -1.86 -13.14 24.16
C ASP A 9 -0.91 -13.76 23.15
N CYS A 10 -0.05 -14.67 23.61
CA CYS A 10 0.99 -15.29 22.78
C CYS A 10 0.42 -16.14 21.63
N SER A 11 -0.89 -16.37 21.60
CA SER A 11 -1.55 -17.09 20.52
C SER A 11 -1.66 -16.26 19.24
N LYS A 12 -1.61 -14.92 19.32
CA LYS A 12 -1.69 -14.00 18.18
C LYS A 12 -0.43 -13.15 18.02
N CYS A 13 -0.18 -12.72 16.79
CA CYS A 13 0.92 -11.82 16.46
C CYS A 13 0.44 -10.36 16.41
N ILE A 14 1.31 -9.43 16.79
CA ILE A 14 1.20 -8.03 16.42
C ILE A 14 1.81 -7.90 15.02
N CYS A 15 0.99 -7.45 14.08
CA CYS A 15 1.32 -7.49 12.66
C CYS A 15 1.92 -6.19 12.14
N PRO A 16 2.86 -6.28 11.19
CA PRO A 16 3.33 -5.12 10.47
C PRO A 16 2.20 -4.54 9.61
N ASP A 17 2.31 -3.26 9.24
CA ASP A 17 1.32 -2.61 8.39
C ASP A 17 1.10 -3.36 7.07
N GLY A 18 -0.18 -3.48 6.70
CA GLY A 18 -0.60 -4.21 5.52
C GLY A 18 -0.79 -5.71 5.74
N TYR A 19 -0.57 -6.22 6.96
CA TYR A 19 -0.79 -7.62 7.34
C TYR A 19 -1.71 -7.73 8.55
N GLY A 20 -2.53 -8.77 8.57
CA GLY A 20 -3.51 -9.04 9.62
C GLY A 20 -3.70 -10.55 9.83
N GLY A 21 -4.72 -10.90 10.60
CA GLY A 21 -4.94 -12.28 11.03
C GLY A 21 -4.07 -12.67 12.21
N ARG A 22 -4.26 -13.89 12.71
CA ARG A 22 -3.58 -14.40 13.91
C ARG A 22 -2.07 -14.50 13.72
N LEU A 23 -1.63 -14.84 12.51
CA LEU A 23 -0.23 -15.09 12.15
C LEU A 23 0.34 -14.05 11.17
N CYS A 24 -0.36 -12.94 10.95
CA CYS A 24 0.03 -11.88 10.01
C CYS A 24 0.13 -12.35 8.55
N ASP A 25 -0.65 -13.36 8.18
CA ASP A 25 -0.72 -13.98 6.85
C ASP A 25 -2.05 -13.72 6.13
N GLU A 26 -2.87 -12.82 6.67
CA GLU A 26 -4.15 -12.39 6.11
C GLU A 26 -4.15 -10.90 5.74
N LYS A 27 -5.00 -10.52 4.78
CA LYS A 27 -5.25 -9.10 4.49
C LYS A 27 -5.92 -8.48 5.73
N PRO A 28 -5.46 -7.32 6.22
CA PRO A 28 -6.19 -6.60 7.26
C PRO A 28 -7.65 -6.37 6.89
N SER A 29 -8.53 -6.39 7.90
CA SER A 29 -9.92 -5.99 7.78
C SER A 29 -10.03 -4.53 7.30
N GLY A 30 -11.16 -4.19 6.68
CA GLY A 30 -11.39 -2.88 6.07
C GLY A 30 -11.29 -2.90 4.55
N CYS A 31 -11.23 -1.72 3.94
CA CYS A 31 -11.26 -1.57 2.49
C CYS A 31 -10.04 -2.18 1.77
N GLY A 32 -10.21 -2.36 0.47
CA GLY A 32 -9.24 -2.97 -0.43
C GLY A 32 -9.46 -4.47 -0.67
N LYS A 33 -8.66 -5.04 -1.57
CA LYS A 33 -8.92 -6.35 -2.18
C LYS A 33 -7.65 -7.15 -2.43
N VAL A 34 -7.78 -8.47 -2.54
CA VAL A 34 -6.72 -9.37 -2.99
C VAL A 34 -6.78 -9.53 -4.52
N TYR A 35 -5.68 -9.23 -5.19
CA TYR A 35 -5.42 -9.40 -6.61
C TYR A 35 -4.40 -10.51 -6.83
N ARG A 36 -4.53 -11.23 -7.94
CA ARG A 36 -3.54 -12.21 -8.36
C ARG A 36 -2.74 -11.66 -9.54
N ALA A 37 -1.42 -11.63 -9.39
CA ALA A 37 -0.50 -11.24 -10.44
C ALA A 37 -0.39 -12.37 -11.47
N LYS A 38 -0.53 -12.03 -12.75
CA LYS A 38 -0.26 -12.90 -13.89
C LYS A 38 1.04 -12.48 -14.56
N SER A 39 1.53 -13.30 -15.48
CA SER A 39 2.73 -12.98 -16.29
C SER A 39 2.53 -11.78 -17.22
N LYS A 40 1.28 -11.45 -17.57
CA LYS A 40 0.93 -10.24 -18.33
C LYS A 40 0.83 -9.05 -17.39
N VAL A 41 1.19 -7.86 -17.90
CA VAL A 41 1.02 -6.59 -17.17
C VAL A 41 -0.47 -6.39 -16.86
N GLN A 42 -0.75 -6.06 -15.60
CA GLN A 42 -2.05 -5.71 -15.07
C GLN A 42 -1.99 -4.31 -14.47
N ILE A 43 -3.11 -3.60 -14.52
CA ILE A 43 -3.24 -2.26 -13.95
C ILE A 43 -4.12 -2.37 -12.70
N LEU A 44 -3.66 -1.77 -11.61
CA LEU A 44 -4.41 -1.52 -10.40
C LEU A 44 -4.70 -0.03 -10.38
N GLU A 45 -5.93 0.33 -10.73
CA GLU A 45 -6.45 1.68 -10.59
C GLU A 45 -7.40 1.67 -9.40
N GLN A 46 -7.18 2.57 -8.44
CA GLN A 46 -7.99 2.69 -7.24
C GLN A 46 -8.19 4.17 -6.92
N ASP A 47 -9.44 4.54 -6.74
CA ASP A 47 -9.88 5.78 -6.14
C ASP A 47 -10.52 5.48 -4.78
N PHE A 48 -10.23 6.30 -3.77
CA PHE A 48 -10.93 6.22 -2.49
C PHE A 48 -10.98 7.57 -1.78
N GLY A 49 -12.10 7.80 -1.11
CA GLY A 49 -12.41 9.05 -0.42
C GLY A 49 -13.31 9.99 -1.23
N GLU A 50 -13.85 11.00 -0.56
CA GLU A 50 -14.79 11.98 -1.12
C GLU A 50 -14.26 13.40 -0.92
N SER A 51 -14.35 14.24 -1.95
CA SER A 51 -13.84 15.61 -1.93
C SER A 51 -14.49 16.43 -0.80
N GLY A 52 -13.68 17.16 -0.03
CA GLY A 52 -14.16 18.02 1.06
C GLY A 52 -14.42 17.33 2.39
N GLU A 53 -14.27 16.00 2.49
CA GLU A 53 -14.27 15.31 3.78
C GLU A 53 -12.88 15.36 4.42
N GLU A 54 -12.85 15.90 5.63
CA GLU A 54 -11.73 15.83 6.57
C GLU A 54 -12.06 14.73 7.60
N SER A 55 -11.12 13.82 7.82
CA SER A 55 -11.25 12.79 8.85
C SER A 55 -10.19 13.04 9.89
N ASP A 56 -10.60 13.12 11.16
CA ASP A 56 -9.67 13.22 12.30
C ASP A 56 -8.71 12.02 12.34
N ASP A 57 -9.13 10.88 11.76
CA ASP A 57 -8.34 9.65 11.63
C ASP A 57 -7.84 9.41 10.19
N PHE A 58 -6.62 8.89 10.04
CA PHE A 58 -6.11 8.40 8.77
C PHE A 58 -6.89 7.17 8.30
N THR A 59 -7.60 7.30 7.18
CA THR A 59 -8.23 6.15 6.52
C THR A 59 -7.22 5.46 5.64
N LYS A 60 -7.07 4.14 5.80
CA LYS A 60 -6.17 3.31 4.98
C LYS A 60 -6.91 2.19 4.26
N CYS A 61 -6.66 2.04 2.96
CA CYS A 61 -7.10 0.89 2.18
C CYS A 61 -5.92 0.00 1.84
N THR A 62 -6.06 -1.30 2.13
CA THR A 62 -5.00 -2.28 1.91
C THR A 62 -5.41 -3.23 0.80
N PHE A 63 -4.62 -3.24 -0.27
CA PHE A 63 -4.74 -4.17 -1.40
C PHE A 63 -3.60 -5.16 -1.34
N TRP A 64 -3.85 -6.43 -1.64
CA TRP A 64 -2.83 -7.47 -1.67
C TRP A 64 -2.62 -7.92 -3.09
N ILE A 65 -1.40 -7.86 -3.60
CA ILE A 65 -1.03 -8.49 -4.86
C ILE A 65 -0.32 -9.80 -4.51
N LYS A 66 -0.89 -10.92 -4.93
CA LYS A 66 -0.33 -12.27 -4.74
C LYS A 66 0.16 -12.84 -6.06
N ALA A 67 1.38 -13.34 -6.08
CA ALA A 67 1.92 -14.19 -7.12
C ALA A 67 1.82 -15.66 -6.71
N ASP A 68 2.18 -16.54 -7.63
CA ASP A 68 2.33 -17.95 -7.32
C ASP A 68 3.51 -18.17 -6.38
N LYS A 69 3.43 -19.22 -5.55
CA LYS A 69 4.45 -19.49 -4.53
C LYS A 69 5.85 -19.56 -5.15
N GLY A 70 6.78 -18.78 -4.60
CA GLY A 70 8.16 -18.69 -5.10
C GLY A 70 8.37 -17.72 -6.27
N ARG A 71 7.31 -17.10 -6.79
CA ARG A 71 7.40 -16.03 -7.79
C ARG A 71 7.42 -14.67 -7.10
N LYS A 72 8.15 -13.73 -7.72
CA LYS A 72 8.18 -12.33 -7.31
C LYS A 72 7.17 -11.52 -8.12
N ILE A 73 6.91 -10.31 -7.68
CA ILE A 73 5.99 -9.35 -8.30
C ILE A 73 6.81 -8.13 -8.69
N GLU A 74 6.74 -7.77 -9.96
CA GLU A 74 7.25 -6.50 -10.47
C GLU A 74 6.11 -5.48 -10.46
N MET A 75 6.39 -4.29 -9.95
CA MET A 75 5.43 -3.20 -9.82
C MET A 75 6.04 -1.90 -10.30
N ARG A 76 5.21 -1.02 -10.87
CA ARG A 76 5.57 0.33 -11.29
C ARG A 76 4.43 1.27 -10.93
N LEU A 77 4.75 2.35 -10.22
CA LEU A 77 3.76 3.37 -9.97
C LEU A 77 3.65 4.27 -11.20
N LYS A 78 2.48 4.27 -11.85
CA LYS A 78 2.25 5.10 -13.04
C LYS A 78 1.83 6.49 -12.66
N ASP A 79 0.88 6.59 -11.75
CA ASP A 79 0.40 7.87 -11.27
C ASP A 79 -0.20 7.69 -9.88
N ALA A 80 -0.11 8.75 -9.09
CA ALA A 80 -0.87 8.87 -7.86
C ALA A 80 -1.16 10.35 -7.67
N VAL A 81 -2.39 10.64 -7.30
CA VAL A 81 -2.89 11.99 -7.01
C VAL A 81 -3.69 11.91 -5.73
N ALA A 82 -3.42 12.84 -4.82
CA ALA A 82 -4.25 13.06 -3.66
C ALA A 82 -4.75 14.50 -3.69
N GLU A 83 -6.05 14.69 -3.52
CA GLU A 83 -6.67 16.00 -3.42
C GLU A 83 -6.31 16.59 -2.05
N VAL A 84 -5.31 17.47 -2.02
CA VAL A 84 -4.95 18.22 -0.81
C VAL A 84 -5.56 19.60 -0.93
N THR A 85 -6.65 19.84 -0.21
CA THR A 85 -7.06 21.21 0.14
C THR A 85 -6.21 21.64 1.34
N SER A 86 -5.67 22.85 1.36
CA SER A 86 -4.97 23.46 2.50
C SER A 86 -3.50 23.07 2.79
N ASP A 87 -2.70 24.13 2.82
CA ASP A 87 -1.28 24.32 3.15
C ASP A 87 -0.84 23.87 4.56
N SER A 88 -1.60 23.00 5.23
CA SER A 88 -1.34 22.59 6.63
C SER A 88 -0.79 21.18 6.70
N GLY A 89 0.54 21.11 6.74
CA GLY A 89 1.34 20.05 7.36
C GLY A 89 0.68 18.67 7.45
N CYS A 90 0.79 17.89 6.37
CA CYS A 90 0.69 16.45 6.44
C CYS A 90 1.64 15.96 7.56
N VAL A 91 1.09 15.39 8.64
CA VAL A 91 1.82 15.10 9.90
C VAL A 91 2.82 13.93 9.74
N PHE A 92 2.84 13.29 8.57
CA PHE A 92 3.95 12.42 8.12
C PHE A 92 4.59 12.85 6.80
N CYS A 93 4.28 14.05 6.31
CA CYS A 93 5.10 14.74 5.33
C CYS A 93 6.08 15.59 6.13
N GLY A 94 7.35 15.20 6.11
CA GLY A 94 8.41 16.14 6.45
C GLY A 94 8.13 17.46 5.73
N SER A 95 8.22 18.55 6.47
CA SER A 95 8.02 19.92 5.98
C SER A 95 8.52 20.10 4.54
N ARG A 96 7.62 20.62 3.68
CA ARG A 96 7.86 21.11 2.31
C ARG A 96 8.31 20.05 1.28
N ASN A 97 7.41 19.72 0.36
CA ASN A 97 7.71 19.17 -0.97
C ASN A 97 8.55 17.89 -1.02
N GLN A 98 8.30 16.88 -0.17
CA GLN A 98 8.91 15.56 -0.33
C GLN A 98 7.90 14.43 -0.18
N THR A 99 7.61 13.80 -1.33
CA THR A 99 6.99 12.49 -1.50
C THR A 99 7.83 11.41 -0.83
N LEU A 100 7.22 10.51 -0.05
CA LEU A 100 7.89 9.35 0.53
C LEU A 100 7.29 8.05 -0.03
N GLU A 101 7.88 7.53 -1.10
CA GLU A 101 7.70 6.11 -1.46
C GLU A 101 8.57 5.27 -0.52
N ARG A 102 7.94 4.59 0.45
CA ARG A 102 8.66 3.68 1.33
C ARG A 102 8.47 2.25 0.84
N SER A 103 9.51 1.73 0.19
CA SER A 103 9.67 0.29 0.03
C SER A 103 9.88 -0.33 1.40
N ALA A 104 8.82 -0.88 1.98
CA ALA A 104 8.95 -1.71 3.16
C ALA A 104 9.53 -3.07 2.74
N PRO A 105 10.26 -3.78 3.62
CA PRO A 105 10.81 -5.10 3.30
C PRO A 105 9.76 -6.09 2.75
N ASN A 106 8.50 -5.87 3.11
CA ASN A 106 7.38 -6.75 2.80
C ASN A 106 6.20 -6.01 2.14
N GLY A 107 6.37 -4.81 1.55
CA GLY A 107 5.22 -4.03 1.06
C GLY A 107 5.58 -2.72 0.36
N LEU A 108 4.59 -2.14 -0.32
CA LEU A 108 4.67 -0.81 -0.90
C LEU A 108 3.70 0.13 -0.19
N GLN A 109 4.23 1.20 0.39
CA GLN A 109 3.42 2.26 0.98
C GLN A 109 3.49 3.50 0.10
N ILE A 110 2.32 3.98 -0.33
CA ILE A 110 2.19 5.20 -1.12
C ILE A 110 1.65 6.28 -0.19
N LEU A 111 2.55 7.17 0.26
CA LEU A 111 2.24 8.33 1.06
C LEU A 111 2.33 9.53 0.14
N HIS A 112 1.17 10.10 -0.23
CA HIS A 112 1.01 11.33 -1.01
C HIS A 112 2.12 11.61 -2.05
N LYS A 113 1.86 11.25 -3.31
CA LYS A 113 2.73 11.57 -4.45
C LYS A 113 1.94 12.46 -5.42
N GLN A 114 2.59 13.43 -6.03
CA GLN A 114 2.11 14.05 -7.27
C GLN A 114 3.00 13.54 -8.42
N GLY A 115 2.39 12.86 -9.38
CA GLY A 115 3.02 12.36 -10.59
C GLY A 115 3.67 10.97 -10.48
N GLY A 116 3.84 10.31 -11.62
CA GLY A 116 4.54 9.03 -11.75
C GLY A 116 6.06 9.13 -11.69
N GLU A 117 6.71 8.10 -11.14
CA GLU A 117 8.12 7.81 -11.47
C GLU A 117 8.19 6.43 -12.11
N ASP A 118 8.98 6.26 -13.18
CA ASP A 118 9.18 4.94 -13.84
C ASP A 118 10.16 4.05 -13.04
N LYS A 119 10.06 4.10 -11.71
CA LYS A 119 10.82 3.22 -10.81
C LYS A 119 10.15 1.86 -10.76
N VAL A 120 10.92 0.82 -11.07
CA VAL A 120 10.48 -0.56 -10.97
C VAL A 120 10.79 -1.09 -9.59
N PHE A 121 9.76 -1.53 -8.88
CA PHE A 121 9.87 -2.26 -7.62
C PHE A 121 9.74 -3.76 -7.88
N VAL A 122 10.65 -4.56 -7.32
CA VAL A 122 10.57 -6.03 -7.36
C VAL A 122 10.40 -6.56 -5.95
N SER A 123 9.35 -7.34 -5.73
CA SER A 123 9.04 -7.91 -4.43
C SER A 123 10.06 -8.97 -4.02
N LYS A 124 10.26 -9.09 -2.70
CA LYS A 124 11.02 -10.20 -2.10
C LYS A 124 10.15 -11.42 -1.81
N THR A 125 8.85 -11.20 -1.65
CA THR A 125 7.83 -12.19 -1.30
C THR A 125 6.82 -12.37 -2.43
N ASP A 126 6.09 -13.47 -2.39
CA ASP A 126 4.97 -13.77 -3.28
C ASP A 126 3.70 -12.96 -2.96
N THR A 127 3.65 -12.30 -1.80
CA THR A 127 2.56 -11.39 -1.41
C THR A 127 3.11 -10.00 -1.15
N VAL A 128 2.49 -8.98 -1.74
CA VAL A 128 2.80 -7.56 -1.54
C VAL A 128 1.53 -6.79 -1.14
N PRO A 129 1.45 -6.22 0.07
CA PRO A 129 0.46 -5.21 0.39
C PRO A 129 0.82 -3.89 -0.26
N VAL A 130 -0.16 -3.32 -0.95
CA VAL A 130 -0.21 -1.93 -1.41
C VAL A 130 -1.17 -1.22 -0.48
N ILE A 131 -0.67 -0.22 0.24
CA ILE A 131 -1.46 0.53 1.21
C ILE A 131 -1.58 1.97 0.72
N LEU A 132 -2.82 2.41 0.57
CA LEU A 132 -3.15 3.80 0.28
C LEU A 132 -3.65 4.46 1.55
N TYR A 133 -3.21 5.70 1.79
CA TYR A 133 -3.54 6.49 2.98
C TYR A 133 -4.19 7.80 2.59
N ARG A 134 -5.19 8.21 3.37
CA ARG A 134 -5.87 9.50 3.25
C ARG A 134 -6.09 10.09 4.65
N SER A 135 -5.79 11.38 4.81
CA SER A 135 -6.32 12.20 5.92
C SER A 135 -7.45 13.12 5.46
N MET A 136 -7.39 13.60 4.21
CA MET A 136 -8.38 14.51 3.64
C MET A 136 -8.42 14.37 2.11
N GLY A 137 -9.57 14.68 1.49
CA GLY A 137 -9.81 14.67 0.04
C GLY A 137 -9.66 13.32 -0.68
N MET A 138 -10.05 13.23 -1.95
CA MET A 138 -9.96 11.98 -2.70
C MET A 138 -8.50 11.57 -3.00
N VAL A 139 -8.21 10.27 -3.00
CA VAL A 139 -6.92 9.73 -3.45
C VAL A 139 -7.16 8.80 -4.63
N MET A 140 -6.43 9.02 -5.71
CA MET A 140 -6.37 8.17 -6.90
C MET A 140 -4.95 7.60 -7.04
N ALA A 141 -4.83 6.31 -7.33
CA ALA A 141 -3.56 5.66 -7.58
C ALA A 141 -3.68 4.64 -8.71
N THR A 142 -2.76 4.76 -9.67
CA THR A 142 -2.62 3.84 -10.81
C THR A 142 -1.25 3.18 -10.75
N LEU A 143 -1.26 1.86 -10.57
CA LEU A 143 -0.07 1.04 -10.47
C LEU A 143 -0.12 -0.08 -11.51
N GLU A 144 0.96 -0.25 -12.25
CA GLU A 144 1.16 -1.45 -13.06
C GLU A 144 1.85 -2.53 -12.23
N TYR A 145 1.37 -3.77 -12.36
CA TYR A 145 1.97 -4.92 -11.71
C TYR A 145 1.94 -6.14 -12.61
N ARG A 146 2.93 -7.01 -12.45
CA ARG A 146 2.97 -8.33 -13.07
C ARG A 146 3.76 -9.30 -12.21
N MET A 147 3.55 -10.59 -12.46
CA MET A 147 4.42 -11.63 -11.95
C MET A 147 5.79 -11.51 -12.64
N SER A 148 6.85 -11.44 -11.85
CA SER A 148 8.22 -11.46 -12.36
C SER A 148 8.54 -12.84 -12.92
N MET A 149 9.22 -12.87 -14.07
CA MET A 149 9.59 -14.10 -14.77
C MET A 149 10.91 -14.73 -14.27
N PHE A 150 11.59 -14.12 -13.29
CA PHE A 150 12.92 -14.50 -12.81
C PHE A 150 12.93 -15.10 -11.40
#